data_AF-A0A419KYL2-F1
#
_entry.id   AF-A0A419KYL2-F1
#
_cell.length_a   1.000
_cell.length_b   1.000
_cell.length_c   1.000
_cell.angle_alpha   90.00
_cell.angle_beta   90.00
_cell.angle_gamma   90.00
#
_symmetry.space_group_name_H-M   'P 1'
#
loop_
_entity.id
_entity.type
_entity.pdbx_description
1 polymer ?
#
loop_
_entity_poly.entity_id
_entity_poly.type
_entity_poly.pdbx_seq_one_letter_code
_entity_poly.pdbx_strand_id
1 'polypeptide(L)'
;MALSDEDYKITKWDLINSAIGGAIFFIAAILLSDLAETFLRQILVYFGIIGVIAFDSFKIAKAIIIFGAAYLLCGFFGGLFTGYRCEERVNLFLLITASIGFVAFVALSFFVGRLSLPTAYVNILIPALAGDFIGVYLGGYTIIWSSREEEPSGVGIELDEEDLKSQEDSSSSE
;
A
#
# COMPACT_ATOMS: atom_id res chain seq x y z
N MET A 1 -12.65 4.92 -35.81
CA MET A 1 -13.25 5.29 -34.52
C MET A 1 -12.18 6.03 -33.75
N ALA A 2 -12.21 7.36 -33.84
CA ALA A 2 -11.21 8.21 -33.21
C ALA A 2 -11.43 8.19 -31.70
N LEU A 3 -10.42 7.73 -30.95
CA LEU A 3 -10.34 7.93 -29.51
C LEU A 3 -10.18 9.44 -29.29
N SER A 4 -11.23 10.11 -28.81
CA SER A 4 -11.15 11.52 -28.47
C SER A 4 -10.29 11.69 -27.22
N ASP A 5 -9.29 12.55 -27.36
CA ASP A 5 -8.29 13.03 -26.39
C ASP A 5 -8.88 13.93 -25.27
N GLU A 6 -10.12 13.67 -24.85
CA GLU A 6 -10.83 14.38 -23.76
C GLU A 6 -11.11 13.32 -22.67
N ASP A 7 -10.53 13.28 -21.47
CA ASP A 7 -10.20 14.33 -20.50
C ASP A 7 -9.05 13.81 -19.59
N TYR A 8 -7.80 13.92 -20.04
CA TYR A 8 -6.63 13.47 -19.27
C TYR A 8 -6.04 14.61 -18.44
N LYS A 9 -6.83 15.19 -17.53
CA LYS A 9 -6.29 16.14 -16.54
C LYS A 9 -5.69 15.38 -15.36
N ILE A 10 -4.51 14.79 -15.57
CA ILE A 10 -3.63 14.49 -14.44
C ILE A 10 -3.33 15.83 -13.77
N THR A 11 -3.86 16.05 -12.57
CA THR A 11 -3.49 17.23 -11.80
C THR A 11 -2.05 17.03 -11.34
N LYS A 12 -1.18 18.01 -11.60
CA LYS A 12 0.23 17.97 -11.16
C LYS A 12 0.37 17.63 -9.67
N TRP A 13 -0.63 18.01 -8.87
CA TRP A 13 -0.73 17.71 -7.45
C TRP A 13 -0.86 16.21 -7.13
N ASP A 14 -1.61 15.44 -7.92
CA ASP A 14 -1.79 14.01 -7.70
C ASP A 14 -0.49 13.25 -7.97
N LEU A 15 0.24 13.67 -9.00
CA LEU A 15 1.55 13.13 -9.31
C LEU A 15 2.57 13.42 -8.20
N ILE A 16 2.54 14.62 -7.62
CA ILE A 16 3.39 14.98 -6.48
C ILE A 16 3.03 14.15 -5.25
N ASN A 17 1.74 13.96 -4.95
CA ASN A 17 1.30 13.15 -3.82
C ASN A 17 1.70 11.68 -3.96
N SER A 18 1.57 11.12 -5.17
CA SER A 18 2.04 9.78 -5.49
C SER A 18 3.57 9.65 -5.33
N ALA A 19 4.33 10.65 -5.79
CA ALA A 19 5.78 10.68 -5.60
C ALA A 19 6.17 10.75 -4.11
N ILE A 20 5.42 11.50 -3.29
CA ILE A 20 5.62 11.54 -1.83
C ILE A 20 5.33 10.17 -1.21
N GLY A 21 4.26 9.49 -1.63
CA GLY A 21 3.98 8.12 -1.20
C GLY A 21 5.12 7.15 -1.50
N GLY A 22 5.71 7.25 -2.70
CA GLY A 22 6.88 6.45 -3.10
C GLY A 22 8.13 6.81 -2.29
N ALA A 23 8.32 8.10 -1.96
CA ALA A 23 9.40 8.54 -1.08
C ALA A 23 9.23 8.03 0.36
N ILE A 24 8.00 7.98 0.87
CA ILE A 24 7.70 7.39 2.19
C ILE A 24 8.08 5.91 2.19
N PHE A 25 7.64 5.14 1.18
CA PHE A 25 8.05 3.75 1.03
C PHE A 25 9.58 3.61 1.02
N PHE A 26 10.26 4.41 0.21
CA PHE A 26 11.71 4.36 0.06
C PHE A 26 12.45 4.59 1.39
N ILE A 27 12.13 5.67 2.08
CA ILE A 27 12.77 6.03 3.37
C ILE A 27 12.44 4.95 4.42
N ALA A 28 11.18 4.55 4.51
CA ALA A 28 10.74 3.55 5.47
C ALA A 28 11.40 2.19 5.19
N ALA A 29 11.48 1.76 3.94
CA ALA A 29 12.09 0.48 3.55
C ALA A 29 13.55 0.40 3.99
N ILE A 30 14.32 1.48 3.89
CA ILE A 30 15.72 1.50 4.36
C ILE A 30 15.76 1.37 5.88
N LEU A 31 15.04 2.24 6.60
CA LEU A 31 15.09 2.29 8.06
C LEU A 31 14.52 1.01 8.70
N LEU A 32 13.35 0.54 8.26
CA LEU A 32 12.71 -0.65 8.81
C LEU A 32 13.47 -1.92 8.43
N SER A 33 14.05 -2.03 7.23
CA SER A 33 14.80 -3.25 6.89
C SER A 33 16.06 -3.40 7.73
N ASP A 34 16.82 -2.32 7.94
CA ASP A 34 18.01 -2.32 8.79
C ASP A 34 17.65 -2.53 10.27
N LEU A 35 16.54 -1.93 10.73
CA LEU A 35 16.01 -2.15 12.08
C LEU A 35 15.58 -3.60 12.27
N ALA A 36 14.82 -4.17 11.33
CA ALA A 36 14.36 -5.56 11.38
C ALA A 36 15.54 -6.54 11.37
N GLU A 37 16.56 -6.29 10.56
CA GLU A 37 17.77 -7.11 10.52
C GLU A 37 18.53 -7.07 11.86
N THR A 38 18.67 -5.88 12.45
CA THR A 38 19.30 -5.69 13.76
C THR A 38 18.51 -6.39 14.85
N PHE A 39 17.19 -6.24 14.85
CA PHE A 39 16.29 -6.84 15.83
C PHE A 39 16.31 -8.37 15.75
N LEU A 40 16.27 -8.92 14.53
CA LEU A 40 16.37 -10.35 14.28
C LEU A 40 17.70 -10.89 14.80
N ARG A 41 18.81 -10.20 14.53
CA ARG A 41 20.13 -10.57 15.06
C ARG A 41 20.14 -10.53 16.59
N GLN A 42 19.57 -9.50 17.21
CA GLN A 42 19.50 -9.37 18.66
C GLN A 42 18.73 -10.54 19.31
N ILE A 43 17.59 -10.93 18.73
CA ILE A 43 16.81 -12.09 19.16
C ILE A 43 17.67 -13.36 19.09
N LEU A 44 18.36 -13.60 17.97
CA LEU A 44 19.21 -14.77 17.79
C LEU A 44 20.36 -14.84 18.80
N VAL A 45 20.97 -13.69 19.12
CA VAL A 45 22.02 -13.58 20.14
C VAL A 45 21.43 -13.89 21.52
N TYR A 46 20.28 -13.31 21.85
CA TYR A 46 19.61 -13.51 23.15
C TYR A 46 19.27 -14.98 23.41
N PHE A 47 18.80 -15.69 22.38
CA PHE A 47 18.53 -17.13 22.45
C PHE A 47 19.78 -18.02 22.32
N GLY A 48 20.96 -17.44 22.06
CA GLY A 48 22.21 -18.20 21.90
C GLY A 48 22.30 -19.04 20.62
N ILE A 49 21.42 -18.79 19.63
CA ILE A 49 21.29 -19.60 18.41
C ILE A 49 21.87 -18.91 17.16
N ILE A 50 22.79 -17.96 17.35
CA ILE A 50 23.36 -17.13 16.27
C ILE A 50 23.98 -17.96 15.13
N GLY A 51 24.43 -19.19 15.41
CA GLY A 51 24.98 -20.11 14.41
C GLY A 51 24.02 -20.49 13.30
N VAL A 52 22.71 -20.30 13.47
CA VAL A 52 21.69 -20.56 12.43
C VAL A 52 21.92 -19.70 11.18
N ILE A 53 22.59 -18.54 11.31
CA ILE A 53 22.91 -17.63 10.18
C ILE A 53 23.82 -18.30 9.14
N ALA A 54 24.59 -19.32 9.53
CA ALA A 54 25.47 -20.05 8.63
C ALA A 54 24.70 -20.93 7.62
N PHE A 55 23.44 -21.27 7.90
CA PHE A 55 22.64 -22.15 7.04
C PHE A 55 21.94 -21.37 5.92
N ASP A 56 21.97 -21.90 4.70
CA ASP A 56 21.29 -21.28 3.56
C ASP A 56 19.78 -21.21 3.72
N SER A 57 19.16 -22.21 4.36
CA SER A 57 17.73 -22.20 4.68
C SER A 57 17.33 -21.00 5.55
N PHE A 58 18.24 -20.56 6.43
CA PHE A 58 17.99 -19.40 7.27
C PHE A 58 18.03 -18.08 6.48
N LYS A 59 18.81 -17.99 5.40
CA LYS A 59 18.83 -16.80 4.54
C LYS A 59 17.46 -16.56 3.90
N ILE A 60 16.80 -17.64 3.45
CA ILE A 60 15.45 -17.58 2.88
C ILE A 60 14.42 -17.21 3.95
N ALA A 61 14.48 -17.85 5.12
CA ALA A 61 13.58 -17.53 6.24
C ALA A 61 13.73 -16.06 6.69
N LYS A 62 14.97 -15.57 6.79
CA LYS A 62 15.27 -14.16 7.08
C LYS A 62 14.66 -13.24 6.03
N ALA A 63 14.76 -13.57 4.74
CA ALA A 63 14.17 -12.77 3.67
C ALA A 63 12.64 -12.67 3.80
N ILE A 64 11.95 -13.77 4.16
CA ILE A 64 10.49 -13.80 4.38
C ILE A 64 10.10 -12.98 5.63
N ILE A 65 10.90 -13.04 6.69
CA ILE A 65 10.65 -12.23 7.90
C ILE A 65 10.80 -10.74 7.59
N ILE A 66 11.86 -10.34 6.89
CA ILE A 66 12.09 -8.94 6.50
C ILE A 66 11.03 -8.47 5.49
N PHE A 67 10.59 -9.36 4.58
CA PHE A 67 9.47 -9.09 3.68
C PHE A 67 8.23 -8.62 4.45
N GLY A 68 7.77 -9.39 5.43
CA GLY A 68 6.57 -9.05 6.18
C GLY A 68 6.78 -7.87 7.15
N ALA A 69 7.90 -7.88 7.87
CA ALA A 69 8.16 -6.91 8.94
C ALA A 69 8.63 -5.53 8.45
N ALA A 70 9.20 -5.44 7.25
CA ALA A 70 9.67 -4.18 6.70
C ALA A 70 8.97 -3.86 5.38
N TYR A 71 9.25 -4.61 4.31
CA TYR A 71 8.85 -4.19 2.96
C TYR A 71 7.33 -4.10 2.77
N LEU A 72 6.56 -5.05 3.29
CA LEU A 72 5.10 -5.04 3.20
C LEU A 72 4.50 -3.88 3.99
N LEU A 73 4.96 -3.66 5.24
CA LEU A 73 4.50 -2.55 6.07
C LEU A 73 4.84 -1.19 5.46
N CYS A 74 6.04 -1.04 4.90
CA CYS A 74 6.45 0.19 4.21
C CYS A 74 5.57 0.45 2.98
N GLY A 75 5.30 -0.59 2.18
CA GLY A 75 4.42 -0.48 1.02
C GLY A 75 3.02 -0.07 1.47
N PHE A 76 2.52 -0.69 2.53
CA PHE A 76 1.21 -0.38 3.13
C PHE A 76 1.10 1.09 3.50
N PHE A 77 2.07 1.67 4.20
CA PHE A 77 2.03 3.10 4.56
C PHE A 77 2.14 4.03 3.33
N GLY A 78 2.96 3.69 2.34
CA GLY A 78 3.07 4.48 1.09
C GLY A 78 1.75 4.45 0.28
N GLY A 79 1.10 3.29 0.25
CA GLY A 79 -0.21 3.09 -0.36
C GLY A 79 -1.32 3.84 0.37
N LEU A 80 -1.33 3.77 1.70
CA LEU A 80 -2.29 4.49 2.54
C LEU A 80 -2.21 6.00 2.33
N PHE A 81 -0.99 6.55 2.26
CA PHE A 81 -0.78 7.97 1.99
C PHE A 81 -1.30 8.40 0.61
N THR A 82 -1.00 7.59 -0.41
CA THR A 82 -1.46 7.86 -1.79
C THR A 82 -2.98 7.72 -1.90
N GLY A 83 -3.56 6.68 -1.29
CA GLY A 83 -4.99 6.41 -1.30
C GLY A 83 -5.82 7.49 -0.61
N TYR A 84 -5.29 8.14 0.44
CA TYR A 84 -5.98 9.25 1.12
C TYR A 84 -6.05 10.53 0.29
N ARG A 85 -5.18 10.70 -0.71
CA ARG A 85 -5.05 11.96 -1.48
C ARG A 85 -5.53 11.87 -2.92
N CYS A 86 -5.86 10.68 -3.42
CA CYS A 86 -6.28 10.48 -4.81
C CYS A 86 -7.58 9.68 -4.85
N GLU A 87 -8.70 10.37 -5.03
CA GLU A 87 -10.05 9.78 -5.09
C GLU A 87 -10.38 9.26 -6.51
N GLU A 88 -9.86 9.89 -7.57
CA GLU A 88 -10.07 9.44 -8.95
C GLU A 88 -8.93 8.53 -9.46
N ARG A 89 -9.29 7.38 -10.03
CA ARG A 89 -8.37 6.39 -10.67
C ARG A 89 -7.21 5.90 -9.78
N VAL A 90 -7.54 5.54 -8.54
CA VAL A 90 -6.57 5.15 -7.49
C VAL A 90 -5.60 4.03 -7.93
N ASN A 91 -6.04 3.05 -8.72
CA ASN A 91 -5.16 1.98 -9.24
C ASN A 91 -3.96 2.52 -10.04
N LEU A 92 -4.13 3.58 -10.83
CA LEU A 92 -3.07 4.14 -11.66
C LEU A 92 -2.05 4.89 -10.80
N PHE A 93 -2.52 5.67 -9.82
CA PHE A 93 -1.65 6.37 -8.88
C PHE A 93 -0.92 5.43 -7.91
N LEU A 94 -1.56 4.35 -7.45
CA LEU A 94 -0.92 3.32 -6.63
C LEU A 94 0.21 2.62 -7.40
N LEU A 95 -0.01 2.30 -8.67
CA LEU A 95 1.03 1.72 -9.52
C LEU A 95 2.21 2.70 -9.71
N ILE A 96 1.93 3.98 -9.92
CA ILE A 96 2.98 5.01 -10.01
C ILE A 96 3.75 5.09 -8.69
N THR A 97 3.06 5.16 -7.54
CA THR A 97 3.67 5.20 -6.21
C THR A 97 4.62 4.03 -5.99
N ALA A 98 4.17 2.80 -6.24
CA ALA A 98 5.00 1.60 -6.13
C ALA A 98 6.20 1.65 -7.09
N SER A 99 5.96 2.03 -8.36
CA SER A 99 7.05 2.10 -9.33
C SER A 99 8.14 3.10 -8.95
N ILE A 100 7.77 4.28 -8.45
CA ILE A 100 8.72 5.32 -8.00
C ILE A 100 9.47 4.82 -6.76
N GLY A 101 8.76 4.26 -5.78
CA GLY A 101 9.33 3.72 -4.56
C GLY A 101 10.35 2.61 -4.84
N PHE A 102 9.97 1.63 -5.66
CA PHE A 102 10.84 0.54 -6.07
C PHE A 102 12.07 1.01 -6.85
N VAL A 103 11.90 1.88 -7.85
CA VAL A 103 13.02 2.39 -8.66
C VAL A 103 14.01 3.17 -7.79
N ALA A 104 13.52 4.02 -6.89
CA ALA A 104 14.37 4.74 -5.94
C ALA A 104 15.13 3.78 -5.02
N PHE A 105 14.45 2.75 -4.51
CA PHE A 105 15.05 1.72 -3.65
C PHE A 105 16.15 0.93 -4.36
N VAL A 106 15.91 0.52 -5.61
CA VAL A 106 16.90 -0.19 -6.44
C VAL A 106 18.09 0.70 -6.75
N ALA A 107 17.85 1.96 -7.16
CA ALA A 107 18.91 2.90 -7.46
C ALA A 107 19.83 3.12 -6.25
N LEU A 108 19.27 3.34 -5.05
CA LEU A 108 20.05 3.47 -3.84
C LEU A 108 20.78 2.16 -3.48
N SER A 109 20.09 1.02 -3.56
CA SER A 109 20.68 -0.29 -3.26
C SER A 109 21.85 -0.63 -4.18
N PHE A 110 21.82 -0.13 -5.42
CA PHE A 110 22.93 -0.21 -6.36
C PHE A 110 24.09 0.68 -5.92
N PHE A 111 23.84 1.95 -5.57
CA PHE A 111 24.87 2.88 -5.10
C PHE A 111 25.54 2.44 -3.79
N VAL A 112 24.80 1.86 -2.86
CA VAL A 112 25.31 1.34 -1.58
C VAL A 112 26.04 0.00 -1.77
N GLY A 113 25.93 -0.64 -2.95
CA GLY A 113 26.57 -1.91 -3.25
C GLY A 113 25.86 -3.14 -2.66
N ARG A 114 24.64 -2.98 -2.10
CA ARG A 114 23.82 -4.11 -1.57
C ARG A 114 23.42 -5.12 -2.66
N LEU A 115 23.39 -4.68 -3.92
CA LEU A 115 23.05 -5.53 -5.08
C LEU A 115 24.24 -6.27 -5.71
N SER A 116 25.45 -6.11 -5.19
CA SER A 116 26.67 -6.71 -5.77
C SER A 116 26.79 -8.23 -5.54
N LEU A 117 25.99 -8.81 -4.65
CA LEU A 117 26.04 -10.23 -4.33
C LEU A 117 25.09 -11.04 -5.23
N PRO A 118 25.50 -12.22 -5.74
CA PRO A 118 24.65 -13.10 -6.56
C PRO A 118 23.32 -13.46 -5.89
N THR A 119 23.28 -13.47 -4.56
CA THR A 119 22.11 -13.80 -3.74
C THR A 119 21.22 -12.60 -3.41
N ALA A 120 21.63 -11.37 -3.76
CA ALA A 120 20.88 -10.16 -3.47
C ALA A 120 19.52 -10.11 -4.19
N TYR A 121 19.43 -10.71 -5.38
CA TYR A 121 18.18 -10.78 -6.15
C TYR A 121 17.07 -11.50 -5.36
N VAL A 122 17.37 -12.68 -4.85
CA VAL A 122 16.36 -13.52 -4.17
C VAL A 122 16.11 -13.04 -2.73
N ASN A 123 17.14 -12.52 -2.07
CA ASN A 123 17.04 -12.17 -0.65
C ASN A 123 16.58 -10.72 -0.40
N ILE A 124 16.71 -9.83 -1.39
CA ILE A 124 16.42 -8.40 -1.23
C ILE A 124 15.47 -7.91 -2.31
N LEU A 125 15.78 -8.15 -3.59
CA LEU A 125 15.02 -7.54 -4.69
C LEU A 125 13.60 -8.12 -4.83
N ILE A 126 13.46 -9.44 -4.87
CA ILE A 126 12.15 -10.10 -4.98
C ILE A 126 11.25 -9.77 -3.77
N PRO A 127 11.75 -9.88 -2.52
CA PRO A 127 10.98 -9.48 -1.35
C PRO A 127 10.59 -8.00 -1.35
N ALA A 128 11.51 -7.11 -1.71
CA ALA A 128 11.21 -5.67 -1.75
C ALA A 128 10.17 -5.34 -2.82
N LEU A 129 10.30 -5.90 -4.02
CA LEU A 129 9.33 -5.71 -5.10
C LEU A 129 7.94 -6.21 -4.70
N ALA A 130 7.86 -7.45 -4.21
CA ALA A 130 6.60 -8.04 -3.81
C ALA A 130 5.98 -7.27 -2.63
N GLY A 131 6.80 -6.86 -1.66
CA GLY A 131 6.33 -6.15 -0.47
C GLY A 131 5.82 -4.76 -0.80
N ASP A 132 6.50 -4.05 -1.70
CA ASP A 132 6.08 -2.74 -2.18
C ASP A 132 4.75 -2.82 -2.93
N PHE A 133 4.67 -3.66 -3.98
CA PHE A 133 3.44 -3.77 -4.77
C PHE A 133 2.27 -4.29 -3.93
N ILE A 134 2.45 -5.38 -3.18
CA ILE A 134 1.36 -5.93 -2.36
C ILE A 134 0.96 -4.93 -1.28
N GLY A 135 1.93 -4.30 -0.61
CA GLY A 135 1.71 -3.34 0.45
C GLY A 135 0.98 -2.10 -0.04
N VAL A 136 1.49 -1.45 -1.10
CA VAL A 136 0.90 -0.21 -1.66
C VAL A 136 -0.54 -0.46 -2.08
N TYR A 137 -0.81 -1.58 -2.74
CA TYR A 137 -2.17 -1.93 -3.13
C TYR A 137 -3.07 -2.19 -1.91
N LEU A 138 -2.60 -2.96 -0.91
CA LEU A 138 -3.38 -3.17 0.31
C LEU A 138 -3.72 -1.82 0.99
N GLY A 139 -2.71 -0.98 1.19
CA GLY A 139 -2.84 0.32 1.87
C GLY A 139 -3.79 1.26 1.15
N GLY A 140 -3.65 1.37 -0.16
CA GLY A 140 -4.54 2.18 -1.00
C GLY A 140 -5.99 1.68 -0.96
N TYR A 141 -6.20 0.37 -1.09
CA TYR A 141 -7.55 -0.20 -1.07
C TYR A 141 -8.25 -0.11 0.28
N THR A 142 -7.52 -0.15 1.41
CA THR A 142 -8.14 0.08 2.74
C THR A 142 -8.86 1.42 2.83
N ILE A 143 -8.30 2.48 2.23
CA ILE A 143 -8.90 3.82 2.24
C ILE A 143 -10.10 3.89 1.29
N ILE A 144 -9.99 3.32 0.10
CA ILE A 144 -11.10 3.27 -0.88
C ILE A 144 -12.30 2.53 -0.29
N TRP A 145 -12.04 1.41 0.41
CA TRP A 145 -13.09 0.62 1.06
C TRP A 145 -13.82 1.45 2.11
N SER A 146 -13.08 2.16 2.97
CA SER A 146 -13.66 3.06 3.98
C SER A 146 -14.47 4.20 3.34
N SER A 147 -13.97 4.80 2.26
CA SER A 147 -14.65 5.91 1.58
C SER A 147 -15.93 5.46 0.85
N ARG A 148 -15.99 4.22 0.36
CA ARG A 148 -17.22 3.64 -0.22
C ARG A 148 -18.33 3.38 0.80
N GLU A 149 -17.98 3.18 2.06
CA GLU A 149 -18.96 3.07 3.15
C GLU A 149 -19.46 4.45 3.63
N GLU A 150 -18.74 5.52 3.28
CA GLU A 150 -19.06 6.91 3.62
C GLU A 150 -19.79 7.67 2.52
N GLU A 151 -19.88 7.16 1.29
CA GLU A 151 -20.91 7.63 0.36
C GLU A 151 -22.26 7.31 1.00
N PRO A 152 -23.04 8.30 1.46
CA PRO A 152 -24.35 8.03 2.01
C PRO A 152 -25.07 7.27 0.91
N SER A 153 -25.52 6.06 1.23
CA SER A 153 -26.52 5.37 0.47
C SER A 153 -27.59 6.40 0.10
N GLY A 154 -27.55 6.86 -1.15
CA GLY A 154 -28.61 7.62 -1.80
C GLY A 154 -29.85 6.74 -2.01
N VAL A 155 -30.13 5.86 -1.05
CA VAL A 155 -31.49 5.46 -0.75
C VAL A 155 -32.00 6.57 0.15
N GLY A 156 -32.40 7.67 -0.48
CA GLY A 156 -33.40 8.52 0.11
C GLY A 156 -34.54 7.57 0.48
N ILE A 157 -34.73 7.34 1.77
CA ILE A 157 -36.06 7.01 2.25
C ILE A 157 -36.82 8.33 2.06
N GLU A 158 -37.25 8.58 0.82
CA GLU A 158 -38.51 9.27 0.60
C GLU A 158 -39.52 8.40 1.34
N LEU A 159 -39.72 8.73 2.61
CA LEU A 159 -40.97 8.43 3.27
C LEU A 159 -41.98 9.21 2.44
N ASP A 160 -42.63 8.52 1.50
CA ASP A 160 -43.81 9.00 0.82
C ASP A 160 -44.77 9.52 1.89
N GLU A 161 -44.78 10.84 2.09
CA GLU A 161 -45.79 11.54 2.89
C GLU A 161 -47.19 11.31 2.29
N GLU A 162 -47.28 10.78 1.06
CA GLU A 162 -48.53 10.35 0.44
C GLU A 162 -49.12 9.09 1.08
N ASP A 163 -48.30 8.16 1.60
CA ASP A 163 -48.80 6.91 2.21
C ASP A 163 -49.38 7.14 3.63
N LEU A 164 -48.99 8.26 4.28
CA LEU A 164 -49.53 8.70 5.57
C LEU A 164 -50.87 9.44 5.45
N LYS A 165 -51.16 10.06 4.28
CA LYS A 165 -52.46 10.70 4.04
C LYS A 165 -53.55 9.72 3.62
N SER A 166 -53.19 8.62 2.95
CA SER A 166 -54.16 7.56 2.60
C SER A 166 -54.69 6.78 3.80
N GLN A 167 -54.07 6.87 4.97
CA GLN A 167 -54.54 6.19 6.18
C GLN A 167 -55.41 7.08 7.10
N GLU A 168 -55.26 8.41 7.04
CA GLU A 168 -56.14 9.33 7.78
C GLU A 168 -57.53 9.45 7.13
N ASP A 169 -57.62 9.43 5.80
CA ASP A 169 -58.91 9.57 5.09
C ASP A 169 -59.76 8.28 5.13
N SER A 170 -59.16 7.10 5.34
CA SER A 170 -59.93 5.84 5.48
C SER A 170 -60.33 5.50 6.92
N SER A 171 -59.81 6.20 7.93
CA SER A 171 -60.18 6.00 9.35
C SER A 171 -61.26 6.97 9.84
N SER A 172 -61.65 7.97 9.05
CA SER A 172 -62.71 8.94 9.40
C SER A 172 -64.06 8.65 8.71
N SER A 173 -64.21 7.49 8.08
CA SER A 173 -65.48 7.09 7.43
C SER A 173 -65.80 5.62 7.69
N GLU A 174 -66.01 5.26 8.97
CA GLU A 174 -66.91 4.19 9.42
C GLU A 174 -67.32 4.41 10.88
#